data_AF-A0A3C1LB12-F1
#
_entry.id   AF-A0A3C1LB12-F1
#
_cell.length_a   1.000
_cell.length_b   1.000
_cell.length_c   1.000
_cell.angle_alpha   90.00
_cell.angle_beta   90.00
_cell.angle_gamma   90.00
#
_symmetry.space_group_name_H-M   'P 1'
#
loop_
_entity.id
_entity.type
_entity.pdbx_description
1 polymer ?
#
loop_
_entity_poly.entity_id
_entity_poly.type
_entity_poly.pdbx_seq_one_letter_code
_entity_poly.pdbx_strand_id
1 'polypeptide(L)'
;MSIEPLSVAPSPVPVAAPAATLMVVPWHDPIVDTVGFDVRSNYVELFWLNVLGPTATWTLRRLVTGLDRYPLGYELDLAETASMLGLAYSAGTSNSFARALQRCQLFGMSQAVPGGLAVRRRVPPVAARHLSRMPPQLQAMHQQWRVREYTLNDLERGRALAEVMMAAGDDPEVVERQLLAVGVSPAAAAEATTLATHRGAATA
;
A
#
# COMPACT_ATOMS: atom_id res chain seq x y z
N MET A 1 21.12 -51.50 40.20
CA MET A 1 20.92 -50.08 39.83
C MET A 1 20.05 -50.09 38.58
N SER A 2 18.73 -50.09 38.76
CA SER A 2 17.76 -50.22 37.67
C SER A 2 17.40 -48.82 37.16
N ILE A 3 17.59 -48.58 35.88
CA ILE A 3 17.26 -47.32 35.22
C ILE A 3 15.90 -47.53 34.56
N GLU A 4 14.85 -46.91 35.11
CA GLU A 4 13.56 -46.83 34.41
C GLU A 4 13.66 -45.89 33.21
N PRO A 5 13.06 -46.23 32.06
CA PRO A 5 12.96 -45.30 30.95
C PRO A 5 11.89 -44.25 31.25
N LEU A 6 12.28 -42.97 31.22
CA LEU A 6 11.34 -41.85 31.20
C LEU A 6 10.46 -41.95 29.95
N SER A 7 9.21 -42.37 30.14
CA SER A 7 8.15 -42.25 29.14
C SER A 7 7.72 -40.78 29.06
N VAL A 8 8.29 -40.03 28.12
CA VAL A 8 7.78 -38.70 27.74
C VAL A 8 6.52 -38.93 26.90
N ALA A 9 5.35 -38.74 27.51
CA ALA A 9 4.12 -38.60 26.75
C ALA A 9 4.24 -37.37 25.83
N PRO A 10 3.85 -37.44 24.55
CA PRO A 10 3.83 -36.27 23.70
C PRO A 10 2.86 -35.25 24.31
N SER A 11 3.38 -34.06 24.66
CA SER A 11 2.51 -32.94 25.05
C SER A 11 1.52 -32.70 23.91
N PRO A 12 0.22 -32.52 24.20
CA PRO A 12 -0.74 -32.18 23.19
C PRO A 12 -0.27 -30.89 22.52
N VAL A 13 0.02 -30.97 21.22
CA VAL A 13 0.30 -29.78 20.40
C VAL A 13 -0.91 -28.87 20.59
N PRO A 14 -0.77 -27.67 21.15
CA PRO A 14 -1.91 -26.77 21.27
C PRO A 14 -2.45 -26.54 19.87
N VAL A 15 -3.65 -27.05 19.60
CA VAL A 15 -4.39 -26.73 18.38
C VAL A 15 -4.64 -25.24 18.47
N ALA A 16 -3.85 -24.47 17.71
CA ALA A 16 -3.99 -23.03 17.64
C ALA A 16 -5.45 -22.69 17.35
N ALA A 17 -6.02 -21.76 18.11
CA ALA A 17 -7.36 -21.25 17.83
C ALA A 17 -7.41 -20.83 16.35
N PRO A 18 -8.54 -21.05 15.64
CA PRO A 18 -8.64 -20.69 14.24
C PRO A 18 -8.27 -19.22 14.07
N ALA A 19 -7.34 -18.95 13.15
CA ALA A 19 -6.88 -17.60 12.87
C ALA A 19 -8.07 -16.72 12.48
N ALA A 20 -8.12 -15.50 13.02
CA ALA A 20 -9.09 -14.52 12.57
C ALA A 20 -8.64 -14.04 11.19
N THR A 21 -9.30 -14.53 10.14
CA THR A 21 -8.99 -14.17 8.75
C THR A 21 -9.99 -13.17 8.18
N LEU A 22 -9.58 -12.47 7.12
CA LEU A 22 -10.39 -11.50 6.40
C LEU A 22 -10.09 -11.59 4.90
N MET A 23 -11.12 -11.60 4.05
CA MET A 23 -10.91 -11.53 2.61
C MET A 23 -10.53 -10.10 2.18
N VAL A 24 -9.44 -9.94 1.44
CA VAL A 24 -9.01 -8.67 0.85
C VAL A 24 -9.22 -8.75 -0.65
N VAL A 25 -10.03 -7.86 -1.21
CA VAL A 25 -10.33 -7.81 -2.65
C VAL A 25 -9.96 -6.46 -3.25
N PRO A 26 -9.65 -6.37 -4.56
CA PRO A 26 -9.43 -5.07 -5.19
C PRO A 26 -10.71 -4.24 -5.19
N TRP A 27 -10.59 -2.95 -4.87
CA TRP A 27 -11.64 -1.97 -5.11
C TRP A 27 -11.30 -1.17 -6.37
N HIS A 28 -12.07 -1.40 -7.43
CA HIS A 28 -12.02 -0.61 -8.65
C HIS A 28 -12.86 0.66 -8.50
N ASP A 29 -12.22 1.81 -8.69
CA ASP A 29 -12.90 3.10 -8.72
C ASP A 29 -12.36 3.88 -9.92
N PRO A 30 -13.15 4.02 -11.00
CA PRO A 30 -12.65 4.57 -12.26
C PRO A 30 -12.15 6.02 -12.11
N ILE A 31 -12.69 6.78 -11.16
CA ILE A 31 -12.28 8.17 -10.93
C ILE A 31 -10.90 8.16 -10.27
N VAL A 32 -10.77 7.48 -9.13
CA VAL A 32 -9.51 7.44 -8.38
C VAL A 32 -8.42 6.68 -9.11
N ASP A 33 -8.78 5.65 -9.88
CA ASP A 33 -7.84 4.90 -10.69
C ASP A 33 -7.19 5.82 -11.75
N THR A 34 -7.94 6.79 -12.26
CA THR A 34 -7.47 7.78 -13.25
C THR A 34 -6.68 8.93 -12.63
N VAL A 35 -7.14 9.50 -11.50
CA VAL A 35 -6.55 10.73 -10.94
C VAL A 35 -5.67 10.51 -9.70
N GLY A 36 -5.71 9.32 -9.13
CA GLY A 36 -5.04 8.98 -7.89
C GLY A 36 -3.55 8.69 -8.06
N PHE A 37 -2.92 8.30 -6.96
CA PHE A 37 -1.51 7.95 -6.85
C PHE A 37 -1.39 6.52 -6.32
N ASP A 38 -0.39 5.75 -6.77
CA ASP A 38 -0.13 4.41 -6.20
C ASP A 38 0.08 4.53 -4.68
N VAL A 39 -0.49 3.59 -3.92
CA VAL A 39 -0.37 3.54 -2.45
C VAL A 39 1.08 3.58 -1.97
N ARG A 40 2.04 3.15 -2.79
CA ARG A 40 3.47 3.14 -2.45
C ARG A 40 4.26 4.34 -2.94
N SER A 41 3.62 5.25 -3.70
CA SER A 41 4.28 6.41 -4.28
C SER A 41 4.78 7.41 -3.24
N ASN A 42 5.72 8.26 -3.66
CA ASN A 42 6.25 9.32 -2.81
C ASN A 42 5.16 10.33 -2.41
N TYR A 43 4.16 10.54 -3.27
CA TYR A 43 2.99 11.36 -2.95
C TYR A 43 2.27 10.87 -1.68
N VAL A 44 2.05 9.56 -1.56
CA VAL A 44 1.35 8.97 -0.41
C VAL A 44 2.18 9.06 0.86
N GLU A 45 3.48 8.80 0.75
CA GLU A 45 4.42 8.93 1.86
C GLU A 45 4.44 10.36 2.42
N LEU A 46 4.53 11.37 1.55
CA LEU A 46 4.62 12.78 1.97
C LEU A 46 3.30 13.33 2.51
N PHE A 47 2.19 13.09 1.81
CA PHE A 47 0.93 13.80 2.08
C PHE A 47 -0.09 12.95 2.83
N TRP A 48 -0.25 11.68 2.47
CA TRP A 48 -1.24 10.82 3.12
C TRP A 48 -0.79 10.33 4.50
N LEU A 49 0.52 10.27 4.79
CA LEU A 49 1.02 9.92 6.11
C LEU A 49 0.51 10.87 7.21
N ASN A 50 0.38 12.18 6.93
CA ASN A 50 -0.20 13.14 7.87
C ASN A 50 -1.70 12.90 8.14
N VAL A 51 -2.41 12.25 7.20
CA VAL A 51 -3.86 12.03 7.28
C VAL A 51 -4.18 10.65 7.85
N LEU A 52 -3.56 9.60 7.31
CA LEU A 52 -3.74 8.21 7.71
C LEU A 52 -2.92 7.84 8.94
N GLY A 53 -1.76 8.47 9.13
CA GLY A 53 -0.77 8.07 10.14
C GLY A 53 0.10 6.90 9.66
N PRO A 54 1.28 6.70 10.29
CA PRO A 54 2.26 5.71 9.84
C PRO A 54 1.69 4.28 9.77
N THR A 55 1.02 3.83 10.82
CA THR A 55 0.52 2.45 10.93
C THR A 55 -0.52 2.13 9.85
N ALA A 56 -1.48 3.03 9.60
CA ALA A 56 -2.50 2.84 8.57
C ALA A 56 -1.89 2.90 7.16
N THR A 57 -0.93 3.78 6.94
CA THR A 57 -0.22 3.89 5.66
C THR A 57 0.54 2.59 5.34
N TRP A 58 1.30 2.05 6.29
CA TRP A 58 2.01 0.77 6.10
C TRP A 58 1.07 -0.43 6.01
N THR A 59 -0.03 -0.43 6.76
CA THR A 59 -1.07 -1.46 6.64
C THR A 59 -1.65 -1.45 5.22
N LEU A 60 -2.02 -0.28 4.69
CA LEU A 60 -2.54 -0.15 3.34
C LEU A 60 -1.54 -0.62 2.28
N ARG A 61 -0.27 -0.25 2.42
CA ARG A 61 0.82 -0.73 1.54
C ARG A 61 0.90 -2.26 1.55
N ARG A 62 0.85 -2.89 2.73
CA ARG A 62 0.86 -4.36 2.85
C ARG A 62 -0.34 -5.01 2.15
N LEU A 63 -1.52 -4.41 2.28
CA LEU A 63 -2.74 -4.91 1.61
C LEU A 63 -2.60 -4.86 0.08
N VAL A 64 -2.10 -3.74 -0.45
CA VAL A 64 -1.91 -3.58 -1.90
C VAL A 64 -0.81 -4.49 -2.43
N THR A 65 0.30 -4.68 -1.71
CA THR A 65 1.33 -5.67 -2.09
C THR A 65 0.76 -7.09 -2.18
N GLY A 66 -0.18 -7.46 -1.30
CA GLY A 66 -0.89 -8.74 -1.40
C GLY A 66 -1.73 -8.84 -2.67
N LEU A 67 -2.39 -7.75 -3.08
CA LEU A 67 -3.18 -7.69 -4.31
C LEU A 67 -2.32 -7.72 -5.60
N ASP A 68 -1.05 -7.33 -5.54
CA ASP A 68 -0.15 -7.51 -6.69
C ASP A 68 0.15 -9.00 -6.93
N ARG A 69 0.31 -9.77 -5.85
CA ARG A 69 0.51 -11.23 -5.92
C ARG A 69 -0.78 -11.98 -6.24
N TYR A 70 -1.91 -11.51 -5.72
CA TYR A 70 -3.22 -12.12 -5.88
C TYR A 70 -4.22 -11.09 -6.42
N PRO A 71 -4.26 -10.88 -7.75
CA PRO A 71 -5.01 -9.78 -8.35
C PRO A 71 -6.51 -9.78 -8.08
N LEU A 72 -7.10 -10.95 -7.88
CA LEU A 72 -8.53 -11.14 -7.63
C LEU A 72 -8.89 -11.08 -6.13
N GLY A 73 -7.88 -10.97 -5.26
CA GLY A 73 -8.05 -10.98 -3.81
C GLY A 73 -7.42 -12.20 -3.14
N TYR A 74 -7.28 -12.11 -1.83
CA TYR A 74 -6.64 -13.13 -1.00
C TYR A 74 -7.14 -13.08 0.45
N GLU A 75 -7.00 -14.19 1.15
CA GLU A 75 -7.31 -14.28 2.57
C GLU A 75 -6.13 -13.74 3.40
N LEU A 76 -6.43 -12.82 4.30
CA LEU A 76 -5.45 -12.17 5.19
C LEU A 76 -5.61 -12.73 6.60
N ASP A 77 -4.57 -13.38 7.13
CA ASP A 77 -4.47 -13.66 8.55
C ASP A 77 -4.17 -12.37 9.32
N LEU A 78 -5.10 -11.95 10.19
CA LEU A 78 -4.99 -10.68 10.92
C LEU A 78 -3.88 -10.71 11.98
N ALA A 79 -3.67 -11.85 12.65
CA ALA A 79 -2.68 -11.97 13.71
C ALA A 79 -1.26 -12.03 13.11
N GLU A 80 -1.07 -12.85 12.08
CA GLU A 80 0.19 -12.96 11.37
C GLU A 80 0.56 -11.62 10.72
N THR A 81 -0.39 -10.97 10.04
CA THR A 81 -0.14 -9.68 9.39
C THR A 81 0.21 -8.58 10.39
N ALA A 82 -0.50 -8.50 11.52
CA ALA A 82 -0.16 -7.56 12.56
C ALA A 82 1.25 -7.80 13.10
N SER A 83 1.62 -9.06 13.36
CA SER A 83 2.96 -9.43 13.82
C SER A 83 4.04 -9.05 12.80
N MET A 84 3.81 -9.28 11.51
CA MET A 84 4.75 -8.88 10.44
C MET A 84 4.93 -7.36 10.35
N LEU A 85 3.94 -6.57 10.79
CA LEU A 85 4.02 -5.11 10.89
C LEU A 85 4.56 -4.63 12.25
N GLY A 86 4.96 -5.53 13.15
CA GLY A 86 5.43 -5.20 14.50
C GLY A 86 4.32 -4.71 15.43
N LEU A 87 3.07 -5.12 15.17
CA LEU A 87 1.88 -4.70 15.91
C LEU A 87 1.32 -5.87 16.73
N ALA A 88 0.86 -5.57 17.94
CA ALA A 88 0.09 -6.51 18.72
C ALA A 88 -1.35 -6.60 18.17
N TYR A 89 -1.87 -7.83 18.07
CA TYR A 89 -3.25 -8.09 17.69
C TYR A 89 -3.91 -9.07 18.65
N SER A 90 -5.13 -8.75 19.04
CA SER A 90 -6.01 -9.64 19.79
C SER A 90 -7.43 -9.42 19.29
N ALA A 91 -8.08 -10.50 18.86
CA ALA A 91 -9.42 -10.46 18.31
C ALA A 91 -10.43 -9.89 19.32
N GLY A 92 -11.41 -9.12 18.85
CA GLY A 92 -12.46 -8.53 19.71
C GLY A 92 -12.00 -7.35 20.59
N THR A 93 -10.73 -6.95 20.53
CA THR A 93 -10.21 -5.79 21.27
C THR A 93 -9.78 -4.67 20.33
N SER A 94 -9.92 -3.41 20.77
CA SER A 94 -9.38 -2.27 20.03
C SER A 94 -7.85 -2.26 20.12
N ASN A 95 -7.16 -2.72 19.09
CA ASN A 95 -5.70 -2.68 18.95
C ASN A 95 -5.24 -1.76 17.80
N SER A 96 -3.93 -1.48 17.70
CA SER A 96 -3.37 -0.56 16.70
C SER A 96 -3.60 -1.02 15.26
N PHE A 97 -3.55 -2.32 15.01
CA PHE A 97 -3.83 -2.90 13.69
C PHE A 97 -5.31 -2.76 13.29
N ALA A 98 -6.23 -3.09 14.21
CA ALA A 98 -7.66 -2.89 13.99
C ALA A 98 -8.00 -1.41 13.75
N ARG A 99 -7.40 -0.48 14.52
CA ARG A 99 -7.55 0.96 14.31
C ARG A 99 -6.97 1.41 12.96
N ALA A 100 -5.88 0.82 12.51
CA ALA A 100 -5.29 1.11 11.21
C ALA A 100 -6.25 0.72 10.06
N LEU A 101 -6.84 -0.47 10.11
CA LEU A 101 -7.87 -0.91 9.14
C LEU A 101 -9.11 0.00 9.17
N GLN A 102 -9.58 0.37 10.37
CA GLN A 102 -10.69 1.32 10.52
C GLN A 102 -10.36 2.70 9.95
N ARG A 103 -9.12 3.18 10.10
CA ARG A 103 -8.68 4.46 9.51
C ARG A 103 -8.64 4.38 8.00
N CYS A 104 -8.15 3.28 7.42
CA CYS A 104 -8.22 3.06 5.98
C CYS A 104 -9.67 3.17 5.48
N GLN A 105 -10.63 2.61 6.21
CA GLN A 105 -12.05 2.74 5.87
C GLN A 105 -12.57 4.17 6.04
N LEU A 106 -12.28 4.81 7.19
CA LEU A 106 -12.72 6.17 7.51
C LEU A 106 -12.27 7.21 6.47
N PHE A 107 -11.06 7.05 5.93
CA PHE A 107 -10.51 7.93 4.91
C PHE A 107 -10.76 7.45 3.48
N GLY A 108 -11.53 6.37 3.29
CA GLY A 108 -11.97 5.89 1.98
C GLY A 108 -10.92 5.11 1.19
N MET A 109 -9.87 4.61 1.84
CA MET A 109 -8.86 3.73 1.23
C MET A 109 -9.35 2.29 1.09
N SER A 110 -10.30 1.90 1.93
CA SER A 110 -10.98 0.61 1.87
C SER A 110 -12.47 0.76 2.18
N GLN A 111 -13.23 -0.27 1.86
CA GLN A 111 -14.63 -0.39 2.25
C GLN A 111 -14.92 -1.81 2.73
N ALA A 112 -15.79 -1.95 3.73
CA ALA A 112 -16.29 -3.24 4.15
C ALA A 112 -17.13 -3.86 3.04
N VAL A 113 -16.92 -5.16 2.81
CA VAL A 113 -17.72 -6.00 1.92
C VAL A 113 -18.10 -7.27 2.70
N PRO A 114 -19.12 -8.03 2.24
CA PRO A 114 -19.44 -9.30 2.89
C PRO A 114 -18.20 -10.20 2.99
N GLY A 115 -17.82 -10.55 4.23
CA GLY A 115 -16.65 -11.39 4.51
C GLY A 115 -15.27 -10.74 4.35
N GLY A 116 -15.19 -9.43 4.12
CA GLY A 116 -13.90 -8.82 3.73
C GLY A 116 -13.79 -7.30 3.72
N LEU A 117 -12.67 -6.85 3.16
CA LEU A 117 -12.38 -5.46 2.81
C LEU A 117 -12.06 -5.38 1.31
N ALA A 118 -12.75 -4.50 0.59
CA ALA A 118 -12.29 -4.06 -0.72
C ALA A 118 -11.31 -2.89 -0.55
N VAL A 119 -10.15 -2.96 -1.19
CA VAL A 119 -9.02 -2.04 -0.97
C VAL A 119 -8.59 -1.38 -2.27
N ARG A 120 -8.42 -0.06 -2.22
CA ARG A 120 -7.91 0.70 -3.37
C ARG A 120 -6.41 0.48 -3.53
N ARG A 121 -5.96 0.31 -4.77
CA ARG A 121 -4.52 0.30 -5.10
C ARG A 121 -3.97 1.70 -5.31
N ARG A 122 -4.84 2.63 -5.71
CA ARG A 122 -4.54 4.05 -5.88
C ARG A 122 -5.35 4.88 -4.90
N VAL A 123 -4.72 5.89 -4.31
CA VAL A 123 -5.37 6.81 -3.39
C VAL A 123 -5.69 8.13 -4.11
N PRO A 124 -6.82 8.77 -3.79
CA PRO A 124 -7.14 10.06 -4.40
C PRO A 124 -6.10 11.13 -4.00
N PRO A 125 -5.99 12.22 -4.77
CA PRO A 125 -5.30 13.41 -4.30
C PRO A 125 -5.85 13.86 -2.94
N VAL A 126 -4.98 14.30 -2.04
CA VAL A 126 -5.36 14.77 -0.71
C VAL A 126 -6.36 15.94 -0.85
N ALA A 127 -7.50 15.82 -0.18
CA ALA A 127 -8.51 16.87 -0.18
C ALA A 127 -7.99 18.17 0.44
N ALA A 128 -8.43 19.32 -0.08
CA ALA A 128 -7.96 20.65 0.35
C ALA A 128 -8.05 20.88 1.88
N ARG A 129 -9.10 20.36 2.52
CA ARG A 129 -9.29 20.43 3.99
C ARG A 129 -8.23 19.70 4.81
N HIS A 130 -7.62 18.66 4.25
CA HIS A 130 -6.52 17.93 4.91
C HIS A 130 -5.21 18.65 4.64
N LEU A 131 -5.00 19.09 3.40
CA LEU A 131 -3.82 19.88 3.01
C LEU A 131 -3.68 21.15 3.86
N SER A 132 -4.78 21.88 4.10
CA SER A 132 -4.76 23.13 4.88
C SER A 132 -4.33 22.95 6.35
N ARG A 133 -4.32 21.71 6.85
CA ARG A 133 -3.89 21.37 8.22
C ARG A 133 -2.45 20.85 8.27
N MET A 134 -1.81 20.64 7.12
CA MET A 134 -0.42 20.19 7.05
C MET A 134 0.55 21.32 7.38
N PRO A 135 1.80 21.01 7.80
CA PRO A 135 2.87 21.98 7.89
C PRO A 135 3.05 22.81 6.61
N PRO A 136 3.38 24.11 6.68
CA PRO A 136 3.53 24.98 5.51
C PRO A 136 4.47 24.43 4.44
N GLN A 137 5.56 23.77 4.85
CA GLN A 137 6.52 23.14 3.94
C GLN A 137 5.87 22.02 3.11
N LEU A 138 5.00 21.19 3.72
CA LEU A 138 4.26 20.16 2.99
C LEU A 138 3.20 20.77 2.07
N GLN A 139 2.55 21.86 2.48
CA GLN A 139 1.60 22.57 1.60
C GLN A 139 2.28 23.16 0.36
N ALA A 140 3.48 23.72 0.52
CA ALA A 140 4.31 24.23 -0.57
C ALA A 140 4.80 23.10 -1.48
N MET A 141 5.27 21.99 -0.92
CA MET A 141 5.75 20.85 -1.69
C MET A 141 4.64 20.18 -2.50
N HIS A 142 3.41 20.12 -1.97
CA HIS A 142 2.24 19.59 -2.68
C HIS A 142 1.97 20.31 -4.01
N GLN A 143 2.36 21.58 -4.15
CA GLN A 143 2.22 22.32 -5.42
C GLN A 143 2.94 21.64 -6.59
N GLN A 144 4.04 20.93 -6.33
CA GLN A 144 4.82 20.21 -7.35
C GLN A 144 4.05 19.00 -7.94
N TRP A 145 3.02 18.51 -7.24
CA TRP A 145 2.12 17.46 -7.71
C TRP A 145 0.76 18.00 -8.16
N ARG A 146 0.37 19.22 -7.75
CA ARG A 146 -0.88 19.87 -8.21
C ARG A 146 -0.84 20.21 -9.69
N VAL A 147 0.33 20.59 -10.15
CA VAL A 147 0.56 21.01 -11.53
C VAL A 147 0.95 19.76 -12.33
N ARG A 148 -0.03 19.14 -13.01
CA ARG A 148 0.23 18.15 -14.07
C ARG A 148 0.81 18.79 -15.34
N GLU A 149 1.31 20.03 -15.28
CA GLU A 149 2.10 20.62 -16.36
C GLU A 149 3.52 20.09 -16.27
N TYR A 150 3.69 18.85 -16.73
CA TYR A 150 4.97 18.44 -17.27
C TYR A 150 4.96 18.74 -18.77
N THR A 151 6.13 19.03 -19.35
CA THR A 151 6.20 19.04 -20.82
C THR A 151 5.98 17.61 -21.30
N LEU A 152 5.32 17.43 -22.45
CA LEU A 152 5.16 16.10 -23.07
C LEU A 152 6.51 15.39 -23.20
N ASN A 153 7.57 16.15 -23.50
CA ASN A 153 8.94 15.66 -23.61
C ASN A 153 9.49 15.11 -22.28
N ASP A 154 9.18 15.75 -21.14
CA ASP A 154 9.61 15.26 -19.83
C ASP A 154 8.87 13.97 -19.45
N LEU A 155 7.57 13.86 -19.79
CA LEU A 155 6.82 12.62 -19.61
C LEU A 155 7.36 11.51 -20.51
N GLU A 156 7.61 11.79 -21.79
CA GLU A 156 8.14 10.81 -22.74
C GLU A 156 9.50 10.30 -22.29
N ARG A 157 10.40 11.19 -21.85
CA ARG A 157 11.70 10.83 -21.28
C ARG A 157 11.54 9.99 -20.01
N GLY A 158 10.71 10.44 -19.07
CA GLY A 158 10.46 9.74 -17.81
C GLY A 158 9.89 8.34 -18.05
N ARG A 159 8.96 8.21 -19.00
CA ARG A 159 8.36 6.93 -19.40
C ARG A 159 9.39 6.00 -20.03
N ALA A 160 10.22 6.49 -20.94
CA ALA A 160 11.26 5.66 -21.56
C ALA A 160 12.23 5.09 -20.50
N LEU A 161 12.66 5.92 -19.54
CA LEU A 161 13.47 5.47 -18.41
C LEU A 161 12.73 4.45 -17.54
N ALA A 162 11.47 4.73 -17.20
CA ALA A 162 10.64 3.83 -16.40
C ALA A 162 10.48 2.46 -17.07
N GLU A 163 10.18 2.42 -18.36
CA GLU A 163 10.02 1.17 -19.12
C GLU A 163 11.32 0.35 -19.12
N VAL A 164 12.48 0.99 -19.27
CA VAL A 164 13.79 0.30 -19.20
C VAL A 164 14.06 -0.28 -17.82
N MET A 165 13.83 0.49 -16.75
CA MET A 165 14.06 0.04 -15.38
C MET A 165 13.11 -1.11 -15.00
N MET A 166 11.82 -0.98 -15.33
CA MET A 166 10.83 -2.05 -15.10
C MET A 166 11.20 -3.32 -15.89
N ALA A 167 11.68 -3.19 -17.14
CA ALA A 167 12.15 -4.33 -17.93
C ALA A 167 13.41 -4.99 -17.34
N ALA A 168 14.25 -4.22 -16.63
CA ALA A 168 15.37 -4.74 -15.86
C ALA A 168 14.95 -5.44 -14.56
N GLY A 169 13.68 -5.34 -14.17
CA GLY A 169 13.10 -5.95 -12.98
C GLY A 169 13.04 -5.04 -11.76
N ASP A 170 13.25 -3.73 -11.92
CA ASP A 170 13.10 -2.78 -10.82
C ASP A 170 11.64 -2.63 -10.40
N ASP A 171 11.40 -2.53 -9.09
CA ASP A 171 10.06 -2.28 -8.55
C ASP A 171 9.59 -0.84 -8.89
N PRO A 172 8.28 -0.63 -9.15
CA PRO A 172 7.72 0.69 -9.48
C PRO A 172 8.09 1.80 -8.49
N GLU A 173 8.18 1.46 -7.21
CA GLU A 173 8.56 2.41 -6.16
C GLU A 173 10.02 2.87 -6.30
N VAL A 174 10.92 1.95 -6.66
CA VAL A 174 12.32 2.28 -6.92
C VAL A 174 12.41 3.14 -8.18
N VAL A 175 11.67 2.78 -9.22
CA VAL A 175 11.59 3.54 -10.47
C VAL A 175 11.17 4.98 -10.22
N GLU A 176 10.05 5.22 -9.52
CA GLU A 176 9.59 6.57 -9.22
C GLU A 176 10.65 7.40 -8.49
N ARG A 177 11.32 6.82 -7.48
CA ARG A 177 12.39 7.52 -6.76
C ARG A 177 13.59 7.85 -7.65
N GLN A 178 13.98 6.97 -8.57
CA GLN A 178 15.08 7.23 -9.48
C GLN A 178 14.73 8.29 -10.53
N LEU A 179 13.50 8.29 -11.04
CA LEU A 179 13.01 9.35 -11.93
C LEU A 179 13.10 10.72 -11.25
N LEU A 180 12.69 10.81 -9.99
CA LEU A 180 12.87 12.03 -9.18
C LEU A 180 14.35 12.41 -9.04
N ALA A 181 15.23 11.43 -8.76
CA ALA A 181 16.66 11.66 -8.58
C ALA A 181 17.36 12.19 -9.84
N VAL A 182 16.92 11.76 -11.04
CA VAL A 182 17.45 12.24 -12.32
C VAL A 182 16.76 13.51 -12.84
N GLY A 183 15.90 14.14 -12.02
CA GLY A 183 15.31 15.44 -12.29
C GLY A 183 13.98 15.41 -13.05
N VAL A 184 13.33 14.25 -13.18
CA VAL A 184 11.95 14.19 -13.69
C VAL A 184 11.02 14.84 -12.67
N SER A 185 10.11 15.71 -13.13
CA SER A 185 9.17 16.38 -12.23
C SER A 185 8.30 15.36 -11.48
N PRO A 186 7.84 15.64 -10.26
CA PRO A 186 7.12 14.64 -9.49
C PRO A 186 5.81 14.15 -10.12
N ALA A 187 5.10 15.04 -10.80
CA ALA A 187 3.91 14.67 -11.57
C ALA A 187 4.25 13.75 -12.75
N ALA A 188 5.35 14.03 -13.49
CA ALA A 188 5.79 13.19 -14.60
C ALA A 188 6.34 11.84 -14.12
N ALA A 189 7.08 11.81 -13.01
CA ALA A 189 7.64 10.58 -12.44
C ALA A 189 6.52 9.61 -12.02
N ALA A 190 5.52 10.10 -11.28
CA ALA A 190 4.39 9.28 -10.86
C ALA A 190 3.56 8.76 -12.06
N GLU A 191 3.34 9.60 -13.07
CA GLU A 191 2.60 9.22 -14.28
C GLU A 191 3.39 8.22 -15.13
N ALA A 192 4.67 8.47 -15.37
CA ALA A 192 5.56 7.58 -16.13
C ALA A 192 5.63 6.17 -15.53
N THR A 193 5.80 6.07 -14.21
CA THR A 193 5.79 4.79 -13.48
C THR A 193 4.45 4.08 -13.61
N THR A 194 3.34 4.82 -13.51
CA THR A 194 1.98 4.26 -13.68
C THR A 194 1.80 3.67 -15.08
N LEU A 195 2.17 4.42 -16.13
CA LEU A 195 2.04 3.98 -17.53
C LEU A 195 2.92 2.76 -17.82
N ALA A 196 4.16 2.73 -17.30
CA ALA A 196 5.05 1.58 -17.47
C ALA A 196 4.50 0.32 -16.79
N THR A 197 3.90 0.45 -15.60
CA THR A 197 3.29 -0.67 -14.87
C THR A 197 2.11 -1.29 -15.65
N HIS A 198 1.22 -0.45 -16.19
CA HIS A 198 0.09 -0.94 -16.99
C HIS A 198 0.52 -1.63 -18.28
N ARG A 199 1.62 -1.18 -18.90
CA ARG A 199 2.16 -1.82 -20.10
C ARG A 199 2.72 -3.21 -19.80
N GLY A 200 3.48 -3.36 -18.72
CA GLY A 200 4.03 -4.66 -18.29
C GLY A 200 2.92 -5.69 -18.02
N ALA A 201 1.82 -5.26 -17.39
CA ALA A 201 0.65 -6.10 -17.13
C ALA A 201 -0.12 -6.52 -18.40
N ALA A 202 -0.02 -5.77 -19.51
CA ALA A 202 -0.66 -6.12 -20.78
C ALA A 202 0.18 -7.08 -21.65
N THR A 203 1.48 -7.23 -21.34
CA THR A 203 2.42 -8.09 -22.07
C THR A 203 2.74 -9.41 -21.39
N ALA A 204 2.29 -9.61 -20.15
CA ALA A 204 2.44 -10.83 -19.35
C ALA A 204 1.17 -11.68 -19.40
#